data_AF-A0A495JK76-F1
#
_entry.id   AF-A0A495JK76-F1
#
_cell.length_a   1.000
_cell.length_b   1.000
_cell.length_c   1.000
_cell.angle_alpha   90.00
_cell.angle_beta   90.00
_cell.angle_gamma   90.00
#
_symmetry.space_group_name_H-M   'P 1'
#
loop_
_entity.id
_entity.type
_entity.pdbx_description
1 polymer ?
#
loop_
_entity_poly.entity_id
_entity_poly.type
_entity_poly.pdbx_seq_one_letter_code
_entity_poly.pdbx_strand_id
1 'polypeptide(L)'
;MHQTDLETAEPPVADTVGPLVGRAAPTLAATIAVYALVAAVARPLTLPAAGVVLAPGLALVWWGARRVPQRSIVAGRPTAVAWYGLGGIFCVWELVALFTGNDAAHPTLSILADPFLDTYPGRVAGYVLWLSTGAWLVTR
;
A
#
# COMPACT_ATOMS: atom_id res chain seq x y z
N MET A 1 -14.08 -21.49 60.06
CA MET A 1 -15.47 -21.21 59.61
C MET A 1 -15.57 -19.71 59.33
N HIS A 2 -15.11 -19.28 58.15
CA HIS A 2 -15.30 -17.96 57.50
C HIS A 2 -14.42 -18.01 56.23
N GLN A 3 -14.98 -18.30 55.05
CA GLN A 3 -15.74 -17.38 54.19
C GLN A 3 -14.84 -16.28 53.58
N THR A 4 -13.91 -16.70 52.72
CA THR A 4 -13.23 -15.82 51.73
C THR A 4 -12.94 -16.63 50.46
N ASP A 5 -13.94 -17.33 49.96
CA ASP A 5 -14.01 -17.71 48.56
C ASP A 5 -14.44 -16.47 47.79
N LEU A 6 -13.47 -15.59 47.52
CA LEU A 6 -13.60 -14.53 46.53
C LEU A 6 -13.52 -15.21 45.16
N GLU A 7 -14.65 -15.80 44.79
CA GLU A 7 -14.98 -16.18 43.44
C GLU A 7 -14.97 -14.89 42.60
N THR A 8 -13.79 -14.58 42.07
CA THR A 8 -13.60 -13.61 41.00
C THR A 8 -14.35 -14.12 39.79
N ALA A 9 -15.64 -13.78 39.74
CA ALA A 9 -16.44 -13.89 38.54
C ALA A 9 -15.79 -13.00 37.47
N GLU A 10 -14.93 -13.58 36.64
CA GLU A 10 -14.56 -12.96 35.38
C GLU A 10 -15.86 -12.71 34.61
N PRO A 11 -16.17 -11.46 34.24
CA PRO A 11 -17.28 -11.23 33.34
C PRO A 11 -16.95 -11.95 32.02
N PRO A 12 -17.92 -12.63 31.39
CA PRO A 12 -17.71 -13.20 30.06
C PRO A 12 -17.32 -12.04 29.14
N VAL A 13 -16.05 -12.06 28.70
CA VAL A 13 -15.54 -11.17 27.66
C VAL A 13 -16.33 -11.52 26.41
N ALA A 14 -17.44 -10.80 26.22
CA ALA A 14 -18.30 -10.98 25.08
C ALA A 14 -17.50 -10.70 23.81
N ASP A 15 -17.27 -11.77 23.03
CA ASP A 15 -16.68 -11.82 21.69
C ASP A 15 -17.50 -10.99 20.67
N THR A 16 -17.66 -9.69 20.94
CA THR A 16 -18.55 -8.78 20.20
C THR A 16 -17.77 -7.99 19.15
N VAL A 17 -16.73 -8.59 18.55
CA VAL A 17 -15.93 -7.94 17.49
C VAL A 17 -16.21 -8.53 16.09
N GLY A 18 -16.97 -9.63 15.98
CA GLY A 18 -17.40 -10.17 14.69
C GLY A 18 -18.83 -9.72 14.35
N PRO A 19 -19.05 -8.68 13.52
CA PRO A 19 -19.12 -8.89 12.07
C PRO A 19 -18.75 -7.68 11.18
N LEU A 20 -18.20 -6.58 11.72
CA LEU A 20 -18.03 -5.33 10.97
C LEU A 20 -16.91 -5.39 9.91
N VAL A 21 -15.89 -6.22 10.12
CA VAL A 21 -14.77 -6.40 9.18
C VAL A 21 -15.22 -7.02 7.86
N GLY A 22 -16.28 -7.86 7.87
CA GLY A 22 -16.74 -8.57 6.68
C GLY A 22 -17.43 -7.70 5.63
N ARG A 23 -18.08 -6.59 6.03
CA ARG A 23 -18.81 -5.69 5.11
C ARG A 23 -17.94 -4.62 4.45
N ALA A 24 -16.81 -4.26 5.06
CA ALA A 24 -15.88 -3.28 4.51
C ALA A 24 -14.94 -3.87 3.43
N ALA A 25 -14.69 -5.18 3.47
CA ALA A 25 -13.87 -5.86 2.48
C ALA A 25 -14.39 -5.75 1.03
N PRO A 26 -15.70 -6.00 0.72
CA PRO A 26 -16.20 -5.89 -0.65
C PRO A 26 -16.24 -4.45 -1.16
N THR A 27 -16.54 -3.46 -0.30
CA THR A 27 -16.54 -2.04 -0.70
C THR A 27 -15.13 -1.54 -0.98
N LEU A 28 -14.14 -1.94 -0.17
CA LEU A 28 -12.73 -1.65 -0.43
C LEU A 28 -12.25 -2.30 -1.72
N ALA A 29 -12.54 -3.59 -1.94
CA ALA A 29 -12.20 -4.29 -3.17
C ALA A 29 -12.85 -3.64 -4.41
N ALA A 30 -14.12 -3.26 -4.32
CA ALA A 30 -14.81 -2.54 -5.40
C ALA A 30 -14.18 -1.17 -5.67
N THR A 31 -13.80 -0.43 -4.61
CA THR A 31 -13.14 0.87 -4.75
C THR A 31 -11.77 0.72 -5.42
N ILE A 32 -10.99 -0.28 -5.01
CA ILE A 32 -9.69 -0.62 -5.64
C ILE A 32 -9.88 -0.96 -7.10
N ALA A 33 -10.87 -1.81 -7.44
CA ALA A 33 -11.13 -2.22 -8.81
C ALA A 33 -11.56 -1.04 -9.69
N VAL A 34 -12.49 -0.20 -9.24
CA VAL A 34 -12.95 0.98 -9.98
C VAL A 34 -11.78 1.95 -10.19
N TYR A 35 -11.00 2.24 -9.14
CA TYR A 35 -9.84 3.10 -9.28
C TYR A 35 -8.81 2.52 -10.26
N ALA A 36 -8.50 1.23 -10.17
CA ALA A 36 -7.51 0.58 -11.04
C ALA A 36 -7.93 0.64 -12.51
N LEU A 37 -9.22 0.43 -12.81
CA LEU A 37 -9.76 0.53 -14.17
C LEU A 37 -9.66 1.96 -14.71
N VAL A 38 -10.01 2.97 -13.91
CA VAL A 38 -9.94 4.38 -14.31
C VAL A 38 -8.49 4.84 -14.48
N ALA A 39 -7.61 4.49 -13.55
CA ALA A 39 -6.20 4.87 -13.59
C ALA A 39 -5.45 4.21 -14.76
N ALA A 40 -5.81 2.98 -15.14
CA ALA A 40 -5.22 2.26 -16.26
C ALA A 40 -5.51 2.87 -17.65
N VAL A 41 -6.46 3.81 -17.74
CA VAL A 41 -6.72 4.58 -18.97
C VAL A 41 -5.62 5.62 -19.24
N ALA A 42 -4.94 6.10 -18.20
CA ALA A 42 -3.82 7.01 -18.36
C ALA A 42 -2.62 6.28 -19.01
N ARG A 43 -2.06 6.84 -20.08
CA ARG A 43 -0.87 6.26 -20.74
C ARG A 43 0.34 6.33 -19.78
N PRO A 44 1.15 5.24 -19.67
CA PRO A 44 2.38 5.24 -18.89
C PRO A 44 3.31 6.38 -19.31
N LEU A 45 4.09 6.90 -18.35
CA LEU A 45 5.23 7.81 -18.59
C LEU A 45 4.91 9.21 -19.15
N THR A 46 3.66 9.65 -19.08
CA THR A 46 3.32 11.06 -19.31
C THR A 46 3.24 11.81 -17.98
N LEU A 47 3.85 13.01 -17.88
CA LEU A 47 3.68 13.92 -16.74
C LEU A 47 2.23 14.03 -16.22
N PRO A 48 1.19 14.08 -17.08
CA PRO A 48 -0.20 14.04 -16.61
C PRO A 48 -0.59 12.74 -15.89
N ALA A 49 -0.12 11.57 -16.32
CA ALA A 49 -0.37 10.30 -15.63
C ALA A 49 0.27 10.25 -14.23
N ALA A 50 1.48 10.80 -14.10
CA ALA A 50 2.13 10.97 -12.80
C ALA A 50 1.29 11.87 -11.88
N GLY A 51 0.74 12.97 -12.40
CA GLY A 51 -0.16 13.86 -11.66
C GLY A 51 -1.44 13.16 -11.19
N VAL A 52 -2.07 12.34 -12.05
CA VAL A 52 -3.32 11.62 -11.72
C VAL A 52 -3.12 10.59 -10.61
N VAL A 53 -1.93 10.02 -10.45
CA VAL A 53 -1.63 9.05 -9.36
C VAL A 53 -1.10 9.77 -8.11
N LEU A 54 -0.20 10.75 -8.29
CA LEU A 54 0.39 11.48 -7.17
C LEU A 54 -0.61 12.36 -6.45
N ALA A 55 -1.55 13.01 -7.16
CA ALA A 55 -2.53 13.90 -6.55
C ALA A 55 -3.45 13.16 -5.54
N PRO A 56 -4.15 12.06 -5.89
CA PRO A 56 -4.94 11.32 -4.92
C PRO A 56 -4.06 10.63 -3.87
N GLY A 57 -2.87 10.15 -4.23
CA GLY A 57 -1.91 9.58 -3.28
C GLY A 57 -1.49 10.58 -2.20
N LEU A 58 -1.08 11.79 -2.59
CA LEU A 58 -0.72 12.87 -1.67
C LEU A 58 -1.93 13.34 -0.87
N ALA A 59 -3.11 13.44 -1.50
CA ALA A 59 -4.34 13.80 -0.80
C ALA A 59 -4.69 12.76 0.28
N LEU A 60 -4.53 11.46 0.00
CA LEU A 60 -4.73 10.38 0.96
C LEU A 60 -3.69 10.38 2.08
N VAL A 61 -2.41 10.59 1.76
CA VAL A 61 -1.34 10.72 2.76
C VAL A 61 -1.59 11.93 3.67
N TRP A 62 -1.94 13.07 3.09
CA TRP A 62 -2.27 14.29 3.81
C TRP A 62 -3.50 14.13 4.69
N TRP A 63 -4.54 13.48 4.16
CA TRP A 63 -5.77 13.19 4.91
C TRP A 63 -5.54 12.19 6.04
N GLY A 64 -4.75 11.14 5.78
CA GLY A 64 -4.34 10.16 6.78
C GLY A 64 -3.50 10.79 7.89
N ALA A 65 -2.56 11.65 7.54
CA ALA A 65 -1.74 12.39 8.51
C ALA A 65 -2.54 13.33 9.42
N ARG A 66 -3.73 13.78 8.97
CA ARG A 66 -4.64 14.63 9.77
C ARG A 66 -5.59 13.85 10.67
N ARG A 67 -5.77 12.54 10.46
CA ARG A 67 -6.60 11.71 11.33
C ARG A 67 -5.75 11.17 12.48
N VAL A 68 -6.30 11.25 13.70
CA VAL A 68 -5.66 10.74 14.92
C VAL A 68 -5.27 9.28 14.68
N PRO A 69 -4.02 8.87 14.94
CA PRO A 69 -3.56 7.52 14.67
C PRO A 69 -4.43 6.51 15.43
N GLN A 70 -5.06 5.56 14.72
CA GLN A 70 -5.27 4.25 15.34
C GLN A 70 -3.90 3.72 15.73
N ARG A 71 -3.77 3.00 16.85
CA ARG A 71 -2.50 2.45 17.36
C ARG A 71 -1.78 1.66 16.26
N SER A 72 -0.99 2.36 15.45
CA SER A 72 -0.02 1.77 14.56
C SER A 72 1.11 1.33 15.45
N ILE A 73 1.53 0.08 15.33
CA ILE A 73 2.84 -0.32 15.85
C ILE A 73 3.83 0.60 15.15
N VAL A 74 4.36 1.59 15.88
CA VAL A 74 5.27 2.58 15.31
C VAL A 74 6.48 1.81 14.82
N ALA A 75 6.63 1.68 13.51
CA ALA A 75 7.87 1.19 12.93
C ALA A 75 8.99 2.07 13.50
N GLY A 76 9.92 1.47 14.23
CA GLY A 76 10.99 2.22 14.86
C GLY A 76 11.71 3.06 13.81
N ARG A 77 12.14 4.27 14.19
CA ARG A 77 13.02 5.12 13.37
C ARG A 77 14.09 4.33 12.58
N PRO A 78 14.83 3.37 13.16
CA PRO A 78 15.80 2.58 12.40
C PRO A 78 15.18 1.75 11.28
N THR A 79 14.01 1.16 11.50
CA THR A 79 13.29 0.38 10.48
C THR A 79 12.83 1.28 9.34
N ALA A 80 12.27 2.45 9.65
CA ALA A 80 11.87 3.41 8.63
C ALA A 80 13.07 3.88 7.80
N VAL A 81 14.18 4.25 8.44
CA VAL A 81 15.42 4.67 7.76
C VAL A 81 16.00 3.56 6.90
N ALA A 82 15.98 2.31 7.37
CA ALA A 82 16.45 1.17 6.57
C ALA A 82 15.62 0.99 5.29
N TRP A 83 14.29 1.06 5.39
CA TRP A 83 13.40 0.94 4.22
C TRP A 83 13.50 2.11 3.26
N TYR A 84 13.51 3.35 3.77
CA TYR A 84 13.71 4.54 2.93
C TYR A 84 15.10 4.57 2.31
N GLY A 85 16.13 4.15 3.04
CA GLY A 85 17.50 4.03 2.55
C GLY A 85 17.62 2.99 1.44
N LEU A 86 17.05 1.80 1.63
CA LEU A 86 17.04 0.74 0.62
C LEU A 86 16.29 1.18 -0.65
N GLY A 87 15.12 1.82 -0.49
CA GLY A 87 14.38 2.40 -1.60
C GLY A 87 15.15 3.51 -2.31
N GLY A 88 15.84 4.37 -1.56
CA GLY A 88 16.68 5.44 -2.11
C GLY A 88 17.88 4.91 -2.88
N ILE A 89 18.60 3.93 -2.33
CA ILE A 89 19.71 3.25 -3.02
C ILE A 89 19.21 2.60 -4.31
N PHE A 90 18.07 1.93 -4.25
CA PHE A 90 17.44 1.32 -5.43
C PHE A 90 17.11 2.37 -6.50
N CYS A 91 16.52 3.51 -6.13
CA CYS A 91 16.26 4.62 -7.06
C CYS A 91 17.54 5.21 -7.67
N VAL A 92 18.60 5.37 -6.87
CA VAL A 92 19.90 5.87 -7.35
C VAL A 92 20.51 4.87 -8.33
N TRP A 93 20.42 3.57 -8.03
CA TRP A 93 20.90 2.51 -8.92
C TRP A 93 20.17 2.52 -10.27
N GLU A 94 18.83 2.62 -10.26
CA GLU A 94 18.03 2.75 -11.50
C GLU A 94 18.43 3.98 -12.31
N LEU A 95 18.63 5.14 -11.66
CA LEU A 95 19.07 6.37 -12.32
C LEU A 95 20.45 6.22 -12.95
N VAL A 96 21.41 5.62 -12.23
CA VAL A 96 22.76 5.36 -12.75
C VAL A 96 22.70 4.42 -13.95
N ALA A 97 21.92 3.34 -13.88
CA ALA A 97 21.72 2.41 -14.97
C ALA A 97 21.10 3.10 -16.21
N LEU A 98 20.13 4.00 -16.01
CA LEU A 98 19.53 4.79 -17.09
C LEU A 98 20.55 5.69 -17.80
N PHE A 99 21.46 6.35 -17.05
CA PHE A 99 22.48 7.23 -17.62
C PHE A 99 23.68 6.51 -18.21
N THR A 100 23.99 5.29 -17.77
CA THR A 100 25.19 4.53 -18.19
C THR A 100 25.00 3.80 -19.53
N GLY A 101 23.75 3.65 -19.98
CA GLY A 101 23.42 2.95 -21.22
C GLY A 101 22.45 1.82 -20.92
N ASN A 102 21.21 2.01 -21.34
CA ASN A 102 20.14 1.06 -21.14
C ASN A 102 20.16 0.01 -22.26
N ASP A 103 21.16 -0.86 -22.23
CA ASP A 103 21.38 -1.90 -23.24
C ASP A 103 20.79 -3.24 -22.78
N ALA A 104 20.49 -4.13 -23.74
CA ALA A 104 19.96 -5.47 -23.47
C ALA A 104 20.84 -6.33 -22.54
N ALA A 105 22.10 -5.95 -22.34
CA ALA A 105 23.02 -6.61 -21.40
C ALA A 105 22.79 -6.21 -19.93
N HIS A 106 22.19 -5.05 -19.67
CA HIS A 106 21.93 -4.52 -18.31
C HIS A 106 20.55 -3.85 -18.24
N PRO A 107 19.45 -4.58 -18.47
CA PRO A 107 18.13 -3.99 -18.50
C PRO A 107 17.76 -3.40 -17.14
N THR A 108 17.32 -2.15 -17.12
CA THR A 108 16.73 -1.55 -15.93
C THR A 108 15.41 -2.27 -15.56
N LEU A 109 15.04 -2.23 -14.28
CA LEU A 109 13.75 -2.76 -13.84
C LEU A 109 12.58 -2.03 -14.51
N SER A 110 12.78 -0.75 -14.85
CA SER A 110 11.86 0.02 -15.70
C SER A 110 11.67 -0.58 -17.10
N ILE A 111 12.72 -1.03 -17.79
CA ILE A 111 12.59 -1.77 -19.06
C ILE A 111 11.84 -3.08 -18.87
N LEU A 112 12.15 -3.83 -17.80
CA LEU A 112 11.51 -5.13 -17.57
C LEU A 112 10.02 -4.99 -17.24
N ALA A 113 9.64 -3.90 -16.60
CA ALA A 113 8.25 -3.59 -16.30
C ALA A 113 7.48 -3.05 -17.51
N ASP A 114 8.16 -2.48 -18.51
CA ASP A 114 7.54 -1.78 -19.64
C ASP A 114 6.61 -2.67 -20.47
N PRO A 115 7.01 -3.90 -20.91
CA PRO A 115 6.11 -4.80 -21.64
C PRO A 115 4.85 -5.17 -20.86
N PHE A 116 4.97 -5.23 -19.52
CA PHE A 116 3.86 -5.53 -18.65
C PHE A 116 2.91 -4.33 -18.55
N LEU A 117 3.45 -3.13 -18.32
CA LEU A 117 2.67 -1.91 -18.10
C LEU A 117 2.21 -1.20 -19.40
N ASP A 118 2.76 -1.57 -20.55
CA ASP A 118 2.32 -1.01 -21.84
C ASP A 118 0.91 -1.50 -22.21
N THR A 119 0.56 -2.72 -21.78
CA THR A 119 -0.78 -3.26 -21.97
C THR A 119 -1.78 -2.72 -20.92
N TYR A 120 -2.99 -2.36 -21.36
CA TYR A 120 -4.09 -2.02 -20.46
C TYR A 120 -4.32 -3.07 -19.34
N PRO A 121 -4.39 -4.39 -19.62
CA PRO A 121 -4.56 -5.38 -18.57
C PRO A 121 -3.39 -5.42 -17.57
N GLY A 122 -2.15 -5.22 -18.01
CA GLY A 122 -1.02 -5.18 -17.09
C GLY A 122 -0.99 -3.92 -16.21
N ARG A 123 -1.47 -2.77 -16.72
CA ARG A 123 -1.72 -1.58 -15.87
C ARG A 123 -2.75 -1.84 -14.78
N VAL A 124 -3.89 -2.44 -15.15
CA VAL A 124 -4.94 -2.81 -14.18
C VAL A 124 -4.38 -3.75 -13.12
N ALA A 125 -3.63 -4.79 -13.53
CA ALA A 125 -2.98 -5.72 -12.62
C ALA A 125 -2.00 -5.02 -11.67
N GLY A 126 -1.19 -4.09 -12.18
CA GLY A 126 -0.26 -3.29 -11.37
C GLY A 126 -0.97 -2.44 -10.32
N TYR A 127 -2.03 -1.72 -10.69
CA TYR A 127 -2.81 -0.92 -9.75
C TYR A 127 -3.55 -1.78 -8.71
N VAL A 128 -4.13 -2.90 -9.12
CA VAL A 128 -4.79 -3.84 -8.19
C VAL A 128 -3.77 -4.40 -7.20
N LEU A 129 -2.60 -4.85 -7.66
CA LEU A 129 -1.54 -5.37 -6.80
C LEU A 129 -1.07 -4.32 -5.79
N TRP A 130 -0.77 -3.11 -6.26
CA TRP A 130 -0.32 -2.00 -5.43
C TRP A 130 -1.32 -1.65 -4.34
N LEU A 131 -2.57 -1.39 -4.72
CA LEU A 131 -3.60 -0.98 -3.78
C LEU A 131 -4.03 -2.10 -2.84
N SER A 132 -4.09 -3.34 -3.31
CA SER A 132 -4.38 -4.50 -2.45
C SER A 132 -3.28 -4.71 -1.41
N THR A 133 -2.01 -4.51 -1.80
CA THR A 133 -0.88 -4.58 -0.87
C THR A 133 -0.96 -3.47 0.18
N GLY A 134 -1.24 -2.22 -0.24
CA GLY A 134 -1.43 -1.10 0.68
C GLY A 134 -2.63 -1.30 1.63
N ALA A 135 -3.75 -1.77 1.09
CA ALA A 135 -4.93 -2.13 1.88
C ALA A 135 -4.60 -3.21 2.91
N TRP A 136 -3.99 -4.32 2.48
CA TRP A 136 -3.57 -5.40 3.36
C TRP A 136 -2.67 -4.92 4.49
N LEU A 137 -1.68 -4.07 4.16
CA LEU A 137 -0.75 -3.50 5.14
C LEU A 137 -1.43 -2.63 6.18
N VAL A 138 -2.49 -1.90 5.81
CA VAL A 138 -3.26 -1.05 6.73
C VAL A 138 -4.27 -1.84 7.55
N THR A 139 -4.77 -2.97 7.02
CA THR A 139 -5.76 -3.82 7.70
C THR A 139 -5.14 -4.86 8.65
N ARG A 140 -3.81 -5.03 8.65
CA ARG A 140 -3.09 -6.01 9.46
C ARG A 140 -2.43 -5.36 10.67
#